data_AF-A0A2I0KCB8-F1
#
_entry.id   AF-A0A2I0KCB8-F1
#
_cell.length_a   1.000
_cell.length_b   1.000
_cell.length_c   1.000
_cell.angle_alpha   90.00
_cell.angle_beta   90.00
_cell.angle_gamma   90.00
#
_symmetry.space_group_name_H-M   'P 1'
#
loop_
_entity.id
_entity.type
_entity.pdbx_description
1 polymer ?
#
loop_
_entity_poly.entity_id
_entity_poly.type
_entity_poly.pdbx_seq_one_letter_code
_entity_poly.pdbx_strand_id
1 'polypeptide(L)'
;MDAEFEGNVEATGEDYSVEPAGERWPFRALLDVGLIRTTTGNRVFGALKGALDGGLDIPHSDKRFAGFSKESKQLDVDVHRKYIYGGHTLTEDGPEKYQSHFSEYIKRGLEADNIEAMYKKVHPAIHADPSLKKSEKKQPKEHKRKARLIERLNAINSAAGADDDEDYE
;
A
#
# COMPACT_ATOMS: atom_id res chain seq x y z
N MET A 1 -8.88 -13.73 17.28
CA MET A 1 -8.40 -13.23 15.98
C MET A 1 -6.91 -13.02 16.05
N ASP A 2 -6.39 -11.95 16.67
CA ASP A 2 -4.94 -11.64 16.61
C ASP A 2 -4.02 -12.74 17.15
N ALA A 3 -4.37 -13.40 18.26
CA ALA A 3 -3.59 -14.53 18.81
C ALA A 3 -3.94 -15.91 18.22
N GLU A 4 -4.96 -15.97 17.37
CA GLU A 4 -5.53 -17.23 16.86
C GLU A 4 -5.14 -17.45 15.39
N PHE A 5 -4.88 -16.36 14.66
CA PHE A 5 -4.44 -16.34 13.27
C PHE A 5 -3.24 -15.39 13.14
N GLU A 6 -2.11 -15.78 13.72
CA GLU A 6 -0.87 -14.98 13.70
C GLU A 6 -0.25 -14.87 12.29
N GLY A 7 -0.67 -15.73 11.36
CA GLY A 7 -0.15 -15.78 10.00
C GLY A 7 1.23 -16.44 9.92
N ASN A 8 2.02 -16.03 8.93
CA ASN A 8 3.36 -16.52 8.70
C ASN A 8 4.40 -15.56 9.30
N VAL A 9 5.04 -15.98 10.39
CA VAL A 9 5.98 -15.15 11.17
C VAL A 9 7.21 -14.74 10.35
N GLU A 10 7.65 -15.59 9.41
CA GLU A 10 8.77 -15.30 8.53
C GLU A 10 8.31 -15.29 7.07
N ALA A 11 8.65 -14.23 6.34
CA ALA A 11 8.34 -14.17 4.92
C ALA A 11 9.30 -15.09 4.14
N THR A 12 8.91 -16.36 4.00
CA THR A 12 9.64 -17.41 3.26
C THR A 12 9.57 -17.21 1.76
N GLY A 13 8.50 -16.55 1.28
CA GLY A 13 8.21 -16.37 -0.15
C GLY A 13 7.31 -17.48 -0.72
N GLU A 14 6.91 -18.44 0.10
CA GLU A 14 5.95 -19.48 -0.29
C GLU A 14 4.53 -18.95 -0.27
N ASP A 15 3.66 -19.59 -1.07
CA ASP A 15 2.24 -19.30 -1.04
C ASP A 15 1.66 -19.72 0.32
N TYR A 16 0.96 -18.79 0.99
CA TYR A 16 0.44 -19.02 2.34
C TYR A 16 -1.05 -18.69 2.37
N SER A 17 -1.83 -19.61 2.92
CA SER A 17 -3.25 -19.41 3.21
C SER A 17 -3.48 -19.79 4.67
N VAL A 18 -4.18 -18.93 5.40
CA VAL A 18 -4.53 -19.18 6.79
C VAL A 18 -5.67 -20.20 6.85
N GLU A 19 -5.47 -21.26 7.61
CA GLU A 19 -6.46 -22.33 7.79
C GLU A 19 -7.36 -22.05 9.01
N PRO A 20 -8.60 -22.55 9.04
CA PRO A 20 -9.49 -22.44 10.20
C PRO A 20 -8.89 -23.08 11.46
N ALA A 21 -9.06 -22.41 12.60
CA ALA A 21 -8.63 -22.91 13.91
C ALA A 21 -9.87 -23.33 14.72
N GLY A 22 -10.14 -24.63 14.75
CA GLY A 22 -11.31 -25.18 15.44
C GLY A 22 -12.63 -24.72 14.81
N GLU A 23 -13.48 -24.05 15.57
CA GLU A 23 -14.78 -23.55 15.10
C GLU A 23 -14.72 -22.13 14.51
N ARG A 24 -13.58 -21.44 14.65
CA ARG A 24 -13.40 -20.08 14.16
C ARG A 24 -12.73 -20.06 12.80
N TRP A 25 -13.28 -19.21 11.94
CA TRP A 25 -12.76 -18.95 10.61
C TRP A 25 -11.90 -17.68 10.61
N PRO A 26 -10.82 -17.65 9.81
CA PRO A 26 -10.03 -16.44 9.60
C PRO A 26 -10.88 -15.33 8.99
N PHE A 27 -10.45 -14.08 9.18
CA PHE A 27 -11.15 -12.96 8.59
C PHE A 27 -10.96 -12.98 7.07
N ARG A 28 -12.09 -13.14 6.36
CA ARG A 28 -12.09 -13.21 4.89
C ARG A 28 -12.21 -11.82 4.28
N ALA A 29 -11.30 -11.50 3.37
CA ALA A 29 -11.31 -10.27 2.58
C ALA A 29 -11.18 -10.56 1.07
N LEU A 30 -11.49 -9.56 0.25
CA LEU A 30 -11.31 -9.61 -1.19
C LEU A 30 -10.32 -8.50 -1.59
N LEU A 31 -9.37 -8.84 -2.46
CA LEU A 31 -8.42 -7.87 -2.99
C LEU A 31 -9.10 -6.96 -4.00
N ASP A 32 -9.14 -5.66 -3.70
CA ASP A 32 -9.50 -4.63 -4.68
C ASP A 32 -8.24 -4.10 -5.38
N VAL A 33 -8.17 -4.31 -6.70
CA VAL A 33 -7.06 -3.83 -7.55
C VAL A 33 -7.30 -2.42 -8.11
N GLY A 34 -8.49 -1.86 -7.89
CA GLY A 34 -8.94 -0.60 -8.47
C GLY A 34 -8.85 -0.61 -10.00
N LEU A 35 -8.23 0.44 -10.56
CA LEU A 35 -8.04 0.62 -12.00
C LEU A 35 -6.69 0.08 -12.52
N ILE A 36 -5.92 -0.58 -11.66
CA ILE A 36 -4.58 -1.05 -12.01
C ILE A 36 -4.66 -2.32 -12.84
N ARG A 37 -3.83 -2.42 -13.89
CA ARG A 37 -3.73 -3.65 -14.69
C ARG A 37 -3.08 -4.78 -13.87
N THR A 38 -3.71 -5.95 -13.88
CA THR A 38 -3.28 -7.15 -13.13
C THR A 38 -2.14 -7.91 -13.83
N THR A 39 -0.94 -7.30 -13.86
CA THR A 39 0.28 -7.94 -14.37
C THR A 39 0.97 -8.77 -13.30
N THR A 40 1.68 -9.83 -13.70
CA THR A 40 2.52 -10.63 -12.78
C THR A 40 3.64 -9.76 -12.21
N GLY A 41 3.88 -9.86 -10.89
CA GLY A 41 4.87 -9.05 -10.18
C GLY A 41 4.42 -7.63 -9.85
N ASN A 42 3.14 -7.28 -10.05
CA ASN A 42 2.62 -5.98 -9.64
C ASN A 42 2.63 -5.85 -8.10
N ARG A 43 2.95 -4.65 -7.60
CA ARG A 43 3.05 -4.32 -6.16
C ARG A 43 1.76 -4.56 -5.39
N VAL A 44 0.60 -4.47 -6.05
CA VAL A 44 -0.69 -4.82 -5.43
C VAL A 44 -0.71 -6.27 -4.93
N PHE A 45 -0.07 -7.19 -5.66
CA PHE A 45 0.06 -8.58 -5.24
C PHE A 45 1.14 -8.77 -4.15
N GLY A 46 2.08 -7.84 -4.02
CA GLY A 46 2.97 -7.79 -2.85
C GLY A 46 2.21 -7.40 -1.57
N ALA A 47 1.26 -6.46 -1.67
CA ALA A 47 0.37 -6.13 -0.55
C ALA A 47 -0.56 -7.30 -0.20
N LEU A 48 -1.08 -8.01 -1.22
CA LEU A 48 -1.81 -9.27 -1.02
C LEU A 48 -0.98 -10.27 -0.22
N LYS A 49 0.28 -10.50 -0.62
CA LYS A 49 1.17 -11.45 0.07
C LYS A 49 1.38 -11.06 1.53
N GLY A 50 1.63 -9.77 1.81
CA GLY A 50 1.76 -9.26 3.17
C GLY A 50 0.49 -9.42 4.02
N ALA A 51 -0.70 -9.30 3.41
CA ALA A 51 -1.97 -9.53 4.12
C ALA A 51 -2.19 -11.01 4.44
N LEU A 52 -1.83 -11.91 3.52
CA LEU A 52 -1.86 -13.36 3.74
C LEU A 52 -0.89 -13.76 4.86
N ASP A 53 0.36 -13.29 4.79
CA ASP A 53 1.37 -13.52 5.83
C ASP A 53 0.97 -12.90 7.17
N GLY A 54 0.14 -11.87 7.17
CA GLY A 54 -0.47 -11.29 8.38
C GLY A 54 -1.71 -12.00 8.90
N GLY A 55 -2.11 -13.14 8.31
CA GLY A 55 -3.22 -13.97 8.81
C GLY A 55 -4.61 -13.65 8.26
N LEU A 56 -4.73 -12.86 7.18
CA LEU A 56 -6.01 -12.67 6.48
C LEU A 56 -6.27 -13.80 5.48
N ASP A 57 -7.53 -14.26 5.40
CA ASP A 57 -7.97 -15.16 4.34
C ASP A 57 -8.39 -14.33 3.13
N ILE A 58 -7.63 -14.41 2.04
CA ILE A 58 -7.97 -13.75 0.79
C ILE A 58 -7.90 -14.80 -0.32
N PRO A 59 -9.00 -15.11 -1.02
CA PRO A 59 -8.96 -16.05 -2.14
C PRO A 59 -8.02 -15.55 -3.26
N HIS A 60 -7.01 -16.34 -3.61
CA HIS A 60 -5.98 -15.94 -4.57
C HIS A 60 -5.37 -17.11 -5.36
N SER A 61 -4.40 -16.79 -6.22
CA SER A 61 -3.56 -17.75 -6.93
C SER A 61 -2.13 -17.22 -7.03
N ASP A 62 -1.14 -18.09 -6.95
CA ASP A 62 0.30 -17.79 -7.08
C ASP A 62 0.74 -17.17 -8.43
N LYS A 63 -0.07 -17.34 -9.49
CA LYS A 63 0.22 -16.94 -10.89
C LYS A 63 0.55 -15.46 -11.13
N ARG A 64 0.27 -14.60 -10.14
CA ARG A 64 0.51 -13.15 -10.21
C ARG A 64 1.63 -12.67 -9.31
N PHE A 65 2.22 -13.54 -8.49
CA PHE A 65 3.37 -13.21 -7.67
C PHE A 65 4.65 -13.05 -8.50
N ALA A 66 5.57 -12.21 -7.99
CA ALA A 66 6.89 -12.05 -8.58
C ALA A 66 7.67 -13.36 -8.45
N GLY A 67 8.29 -13.84 -9.54
CA GLY A 67 8.94 -15.16 -9.59
C GLY A 67 8.09 -16.26 -10.22
N PHE A 68 6.82 -16.00 -10.53
CA PHE A 68 6.00 -16.99 -11.25
C PHE A 68 6.38 -17.09 -12.72
N SER A 69 6.73 -18.28 -13.19
CA SER A 69 6.98 -18.57 -14.60
C SER A 69 5.77 -19.23 -15.25
N LYS A 70 5.31 -18.66 -16.39
CA LYS A 70 4.21 -19.23 -17.18
C LYS A 70 4.57 -20.55 -17.85
N GLU A 71 5.86 -20.78 -18.10
CA GLU A 71 6.36 -21.97 -18.78
C GLU A 71 6.41 -23.17 -17.83
N SER A 72 7.06 -23.01 -16.68
CA SER A 72 7.11 -24.06 -15.65
C SER A 72 5.82 -24.14 -14.83
N LYS A 73 4.95 -23.11 -14.89
CA LYS A 73 3.74 -22.97 -14.07
C LYS A 73 4.03 -23.08 -12.56
N GLN A 74 5.21 -22.62 -12.15
CA GLN A 74 5.69 -22.69 -10.78
C GLN A 74 6.18 -21.31 -10.33
N LEU A 75 6.01 -21.06 -9.03
CA LEU A 75 6.57 -19.91 -8.35
C LEU A 75 8.00 -20.22 -7.90
N ASP A 76 8.95 -19.40 -8.33
CA ASP A 76 10.29 -19.38 -7.76
C ASP A 76 10.25 -18.63 -6.42
N VAL A 77 10.31 -19.41 -5.33
CA VAL A 77 10.23 -18.92 -3.94
C VAL A 77 11.41 -18.00 -3.61
N ASP A 78 12.61 -18.29 -4.14
CA ASP A 78 13.80 -17.49 -3.87
C ASP A 78 13.69 -16.11 -4.53
N VAL A 79 13.18 -16.07 -5.77
CA VAL A 79 12.88 -14.81 -6.45
C VAL A 79 11.77 -14.07 -5.70
N HIS A 80 10.68 -14.75 -5.32
CA HIS A 80 9.60 -14.10 -4.60
C HIS A 80 10.08 -13.48 -3.28
N ARG A 81 10.86 -14.24 -2.50
CA ARG A 81 11.50 -13.80 -1.26
C ARG A 81 12.40 -12.58 -1.47
N LYS A 82 13.21 -12.55 -2.54
CA LYS A 82 14.02 -11.37 -2.90
C LYS A 82 13.16 -10.14 -3.18
N TYR A 83 11.97 -10.30 -3.77
CA TYR A 83 11.05 -9.19 -3.98
C TYR A 83 10.44 -8.67 -2.68
N ILE A 84 10.12 -9.56 -1.73
CA ILE A 84 9.61 -9.19 -0.39
C ILE A 84 10.65 -8.36 0.37
N TYR A 85 11.91 -8.81 0.40
CA TYR A 85 12.98 -8.13 1.14
C TYR A 85 13.70 -7.03 0.33
N GLY A 86 13.19 -6.66 -0.85
CA GLY A 86 13.73 -5.56 -1.65
C GLY A 86 15.10 -5.83 -2.30
N GLY A 87 15.56 -7.07 -2.36
CA GLY A 87 16.87 -7.45 -2.90
C GLY A 87 17.07 -7.16 -4.39
N HIS A 88 15.99 -6.88 -5.14
CA HIS A 88 16.04 -6.48 -6.55
C HIS A 88 16.27 -4.97 -6.76
N THR A 89 16.29 -4.16 -5.69
CA THR A 89 16.16 -2.70 -5.80
C THR A 89 17.47 -1.98 -6.12
N LEU A 90 18.62 -2.47 -5.64
CA LEU A 90 19.92 -1.79 -5.73
C LEU A 90 20.84 -2.38 -6.81
N THR A 91 20.27 -2.90 -7.89
CA THR A 91 21.02 -3.40 -9.05
C THR A 91 21.01 -2.33 -10.15
N GLU A 92 22.07 -1.52 -10.24
CA GLU A 92 22.24 -0.55 -11.33
C GLU A 92 23.62 -0.70 -11.99
N ASP A 93 23.64 -0.62 -13.32
CA ASP A 93 24.87 -0.71 -14.10
C ASP A 93 25.57 0.65 -14.15
N GLY A 94 26.57 0.81 -13.27
CA GLY A 94 27.54 1.90 -13.31
C GLY A 94 27.43 2.92 -12.16
N PRO A 95 28.57 3.47 -11.70
CA PRO A 95 28.63 4.28 -10.47
C PRO A 95 27.89 5.62 -10.58
N GLU A 96 27.85 6.25 -11.75
CA GLU A 96 27.18 7.55 -11.93
C GLU A 96 25.66 7.44 -11.78
N LYS A 97 25.04 6.43 -12.41
CA LYS A 97 23.61 6.18 -12.31
C LYS A 97 23.24 5.77 -10.89
N TYR A 98 24.02 4.90 -10.27
CA TYR A 98 23.84 4.49 -8.89
C TYR A 98 23.77 5.69 -7.93
N GLN A 99 24.72 6.63 -8.04
CA GLN A 99 24.74 7.83 -7.20
C GLN A 99 23.51 8.72 -7.42
N SER A 100 23.06 8.88 -8.66
CA SER A 100 21.88 9.71 -8.97
C SER A 100 20.57 9.06 -8.49
N HIS A 101 20.35 7.78 -8.79
CA HIS A 101 19.12 7.05 -8.48
C HIS A 101 18.99 6.72 -6.99
N PHE A 102 20.11 6.43 -6.31
CA PHE A 102 20.12 6.06 -4.90
C PHE A 102 20.73 7.12 -3.98
N SER A 103 20.79 8.37 -4.42
CA SER A 103 21.32 9.49 -3.62
C SER A 103 20.74 9.54 -2.20
N GLU A 104 19.43 9.30 -2.04
CA GLU A 104 18.75 9.32 -0.75
C GLU A 104 19.07 8.09 0.12
N TYR A 105 19.35 6.94 -0.48
CA TYR A 105 19.81 5.75 0.22
C TYR A 105 21.24 5.96 0.72
N ILE A 106 22.12 6.48 -0.13
CA ILE A 106 23.51 6.81 0.21
C ILE A 106 23.55 7.82 1.37
N LYS A 107 22.74 8.90 1.30
CA LYS A 107 22.63 9.89 2.39
C LYS A 107 22.21 9.28 3.73
N ARG A 108 21.42 8.21 3.70
CA ARG A 108 20.91 7.50 4.89
C ARG A 108 21.79 6.31 5.31
N GLY A 109 22.88 6.03 4.59
CA GLY A 109 23.74 4.86 4.85
C GLY A 109 23.05 3.52 4.57
N LEU A 110 22.07 3.49 3.67
CA LEU A 110 21.38 2.27 3.26
C LEU A 110 22.06 1.67 2.03
N GLU A 111 22.74 0.56 2.24
CA GLU A 111 23.37 -0.25 1.19
C GLU A 111 22.52 -1.48 0.86
N ALA A 112 22.81 -2.16 -0.24
CA ALA A 112 22.04 -3.31 -0.71
C ALA A 112 21.86 -4.39 0.38
N ASP A 113 22.94 -4.70 1.11
CA ASP A 113 22.95 -5.70 2.17
C ASP A 113 22.13 -5.27 3.40
N ASN A 114 22.01 -3.95 3.64
CA ASN A 114 21.27 -3.41 4.78
C ASN A 114 19.75 -3.39 4.57
N ILE A 115 19.28 -3.44 3.32
CA ILE A 115 17.85 -3.36 3.01
C ILE A 115 17.10 -4.60 3.47
N GLU A 116 17.61 -5.80 3.18
CA GLU A 116 16.99 -7.05 3.65
C GLU A 116 17.00 -7.11 5.19
N ALA A 117 18.11 -6.73 5.82
CA ALA A 117 18.22 -6.67 7.27
C ALA A 117 17.24 -5.66 7.90
N MET A 118 16.99 -4.53 7.24
CA MET A 118 16.01 -3.54 7.67
C MET A 118 14.59 -4.12 7.64
N TYR A 119 14.17 -4.74 6.54
CA TYR A 119 12.84 -5.33 6.42
C TYR A 119 12.61 -6.48 7.44
N LYS A 120 13.61 -7.34 7.64
CA LYS A 120 13.57 -8.39 8.67
C LYS A 120 13.42 -7.84 10.09
N LYS A 121 13.89 -6.63 10.38
CA LYS A 121 13.67 -5.96 11.68
C LYS A 121 12.30 -5.30 11.76
N VAL A 122 11.80 -4.77 10.64
CA VAL A 122 10.53 -4.05 10.59
C VAL A 122 9.33 -4.99 10.69
N HIS A 123 9.34 -6.16 10.03
CA HIS A 123 8.18 -7.07 10.06
C HIS A 123 7.80 -7.50 11.49
N PRO A 124 8.73 -7.97 12.36
CA PRO A 124 8.41 -8.31 13.74
C PRO A 124 7.98 -7.09 14.56
N ALA A 125 8.54 -5.91 14.28
CA ALA A 125 8.17 -4.69 14.99
C ALA A 125 6.72 -4.27 14.69
N ILE A 126 6.24 -4.46 13.46
CA ILE A 126 4.84 -4.23 13.08
C ILE A 126 3.92 -5.26 13.74
N HIS A 127 4.33 -6.54 13.79
CA HIS A 127 3.59 -7.57 14.51
C HIS A 127 3.47 -7.28 16.00
N ALA A 128 4.53 -6.76 16.62
CA ALA A 128 4.56 -6.45 18.05
C ALA A 128 3.69 -5.23 18.42
N ASP A 129 3.62 -4.21 17.56
CA ASP A 129 2.80 -3.00 17.76
C ASP A 129 2.08 -2.60 16.47
N PRO A 130 0.92 -3.21 16.16
CA PRO A 130 0.14 -2.89 14.97
C PRO A 130 -0.67 -1.58 15.12
N SER A 131 -0.50 -0.84 16.23
CA SER A 131 -1.32 0.33 16.52
C SER A 131 -0.98 1.52 15.61
N LEU A 132 -2.03 2.19 15.11
CA LEU A 132 -1.89 3.38 14.26
C LEU A 132 -1.48 4.60 15.10
N LYS A 133 -0.23 5.07 14.92
CA LYS A 133 0.23 6.33 15.51
C LYS A 133 -0.38 7.52 14.77
N LYS A 134 -1.36 8.19 15.41
CA LYS A 134 -1.98 9.39 14.85
C LYS A 134 -0.96 10.51 14.73
N SER A 135 -0.97 11.20 13.60
CA SER A 135 -0.14 12.38 13.39
C SER A 135 -0.62 13.54 14.26
N GLU A 136 0.30 14.20 14.95
CA GLU A 136 0.06 15.42 15.74
C GLU A 136 -0.08 16.68 14.87
N LYS A 137 -0.09 16.55 13.54
CA LYS A 137 -0.23 17.69 12.64
C LYS A 137 -1.52 18.45 12.94
N LYS A 138 -1.37 19.78 13.06
CA LYS A 138 -2.51 20.70 13.21
C LYS A 138 -3.46 20.54 12.02
N GLN A 139 -4.75 20.64 12.29
CA GLN A 139 -5.76 20.65 11.24
C GLN A 139 -5.41 21.73 10.19
N PRO A 140 -5.67 21.45 8.89
CA PRO A 140 -5.46 22.45 7.85
C PRO A 140 -6.19 23.73 8.22
N LYS A 141 -5.55 24.89 7.99
CA LYS A 141 -6.23 26.17 8.14
C LYS A 141 -7.44 26.18 7.23
N GLU A 142 -8.60 26.55 7.76
CA GLU A 142 -9.82 26.70 6.99
C GLU A 142 -9.55 27.60 5.78
N HIS A 143 -9.90 27.12 4.59
CA HIS A 143 -9.76 27.89 3.36
C HIS A 143 -10.75 29.06 3.41
N LYS A 144 -10.29 30.25 3.83
CA LYS A 144 -11.07 31.47 3.69
C LYS A 144 -11.33 31.72 2.21
N ARG A 145 -12.59 31.70 1.77
CA ARG A 145 -12.97 32.12 0.42
C ARG A 145 -12.47 33.56 0.21
N LYS A 146 -11.78 33.80 -0.92
CA LYS A 146 -11.35 35.16 -1.28
C LYS A 146 -12.57 36.08 -1.32
N ALA A 147 -12.48 37.27 -0.72
CA ALA A 147 -13.60 38.21 -0.59
C ALA A 147 -14.35 38.45 -1.92
N ARG A 148 -13.62 38.53 -3.03
CA ARG A 148 -14.18 38.68 -4.38
C ARG A 148 -15.13 37.55 -4.81
N LEU A 149 -14.93 36.34 -4.31
CA LEU A 149 -15.81 35.20 -4.59
C LEU A 149 -17.09 35.28 -3.76
N ILE A 150 -16.99 35.79 -2.53
CA ILE A 150 -18.15 36.03 -1.64
C ILE A 150 -19.01 37.14 -2.24
N GLU A 151 -18.38 38.22 -2.69
CA GLU A 151 -19.05 39.35 -3.36
C GLU A 151 -19.77 38.90 -4.64
N ARG A 152 -19.13 38.09 -5.48
CA ARG A 152 -19.78 37.51 -6.68
C ARG A 152 -20.94 36.59 -6.33
N LEU A 153 -20.80 35.75 -5.29
CA LEU A 153 -21.88 34.86 -4.86
C LEU A 153 -23.09 35.66 -4.35
N ASN A 154 -22.83 36.69 -3.55
CA ASN A 154 -23.88 37.57 -3.05
C ASN A 154 -24.57 38.29 -4.20
N ALA A 155 -23.81 38.87 -5.14
CA ALA A 155 -24.39 39.54 -6.31
C ALA A 155 -25.27 38.61 -7.17
N ILE A 156 -24.86 37.35 -7.36
CA ILE A 156 -25.65 36.35 -8.10
C ILE A 156 -26.94 36.01 -7.35
N ASN A 157 -26.87 35.80 -6.03
CA ASN A 157 -28.05 35.48 -5.22
C ASN A 157 -29.02 36.67 -5.11
N SER A 158 -28.51 37.90 -5.07
CA SER A 158 -29.32 39.11 -5.10
C SER A 158 -30.01 39.30 -6.45
N ALA A 159 -29.31 39.02 -7.55
CA ALA A 159 -29.87 39.14 -8.89
C ALA A 159 -30.96 38.10 -9.17
N ALA A 160 -30.82 36.88 -8.61
CA ALA A 160 -31.81 35.82 -8.77
C ALA A 160 -33.12 36.05 -7.99
N GLY A 161 -33.15 36.98 -7.03
CA GLY A 161 -34.34 37.31 -6.24
C GLY A 161 -35.05 38.60 -6.65
N ALA A 162 -34.59 39.28 -7.72
CA ALA A 162 -35.16 40.55 -8.18
C ALA A 162 -36.09 40.42 -9.39
N ASP A 163 -36.19 39.24 -10.01
CA ASP A 163 -37.02 39.00 -11.21
C ASP A 163 -38.45 38.47 -10.88
N ASP A 164 -38.82 38.32 -9.61
CA ASP A 164 -40.13 37.75 -9.20
C ASP A 164 -41.19 38.77 -8.74
N ASP A 165 -40.87 40.08 -8.68
CA ASP A 165 -41.72 41.10 -8.03
C ASP A 165 -42.11 42.31 -8.94
N GLU A 166 -42.11 42.18 -10.27
CA GLU A 166 -42.75 43.19 -11.14
C GLU A 166 -43.51 42.52 -12.30
N ASP A 167 -44.81 42.29 -12.09
CA ASP A 167 -45.91 42.57 -13.03
C ASP A 167 -47.12 41.66 -12.74
N TYR A 168 -48.09 42.11 -11.94
CA TYR A 168 -49.54 41.87 -12.14
C TYR A 168 -50.34 42.81 -11.22
N GLU A 169 -50.61 44.03 -11.69
CA GLU A 169 -51.77 44.84 -11.28
C GLU A 169 -52.82 44.82 -12.40
#